data_AF-A0A962HZC0-F1
#
_entry.id   AF-A0A962HZC0-F1
#
_cell.length_a   1.000
_cell.length_b   1.000
_cell.length_c   1.000
_cell.angle_alpha   90.00
_cell.angle_beta   90.00
_cell.angle_gamma   90.00
#
_symmetry.space_group_name_H-M   'P 1'
#
loop_
_entity.id
_entity.type
_entity.pdbx_description
1 polymer ?
#
loop_
_entity_poly.entity_id
_entity_poly.type
_entity_poly.pdbx_seq_one_letter_code
_entity_poly.pdbx_strand_id
1 'polypeptide(L)'
;MRLIHAIHAPTMPWKNGGGSTTELACWPPGAGLAEFDWRISIARIEANGPFSAFDGIDRVLVLLDGPGMTLRWPDRTVTVDATQPRIDFAGSPAPDCRLLDGLTRDFNLMWRASLGAAEVSIQSLAGDWQAQAPVDRQLAAYLRDGWAQSPAGPLQAGDLLVGSTLSLHGEGTLWVMSLPQRRESSSQ
;
A
#
# COMPACT_ATOMS: atom_id res chain seq x y z
N MET A 1 -17.53 3.08 4.62
CA MET A 1 -16.15 2.79 5.06
C MET A 1 -16.02 1.31 5.39
N ARG A 2 -14.82 0.73 5.30
CA ARG A 2 -14.52 -0.66 5.62
C ARG A 2 -13.20 -0.72 6.40
N LEU A 3 -13.20 -1.42 7.52
CA LEU A 3 -12.02 -1.73 8.31
C LEU A 3 -11.44 -3.08 7.87
N ILE A 4 -10.13 -3.13 7.68
CA ILE A 4 -9.36 -4.33 7.39
C ILE A 4 -8.32 -4.50 8.49
N HIS A 5 -8.42 -5.61 9.22
CA HIS A 5 -7.39 -6.03 10.14
C HIS A 5 -6.30 -6.80 9.39
N ALA A 6 -5.07 -6.29 9.37
CA ALA A 6 -3.99 -6.92 8.60
C ALA A 6 -3.70 -8.36 9.07
N ILE A 7 -3.92 -8.65 10.34
CA ILE A 7 -3.75 -9.98 10.93
C ILE A 7 -4.71 -11.04 10.36
N HIS A 8 -5.83 -10.62 9.77
CA HIS A 8 -6.83 -11.50 9.16
C HIS A 8 -6.81 -11.44 7.62
N ALA A 9 -5.91 -10.63 7.05
CA ALA A 9 -5.82 -10.46 5.61
C ALA A 9 -5.20 -11.69 4.94
N PRO A 10 -5.67 -12.07 3.73
CA PRO A 10 -5.13 -13.23 3.02
C PRO A 10 -3.66 -13.02 2.69
N THR A 11 -2.84 -14.02 3.02
CA THR A 11 -1.41 -14.03 2.73
C THR A 11 -1.10 -15.16 1.74
N MET A 12 -0.46 -14.81 0.63
CA MET A 12 -0.11 -15.74 -0.44
C MET A 12 1.41 -15.80 -0.62
N PRO A 13 2.04 -16.98 -0.54
CA PRO A 13 3.45 -17.13 -0.87
C PRO A 13 3.68 -16.90 -2.37
N TRP A 14 4.84 -16.37 -2.72
CA TRP A 14 5.22 -16.18 -4.11
C TRP A 14 5.63 -17.49 -4.77
N LYS A 15 5.35 -17.62 -6.07
CA LYS A 15 5.69 -18.82 -6.86
C LYS A 15 7.19 -19.14 -6.86
N ASN A 16 8.04 -18.11 -6.75
CA ASN A 16 9.49 -18.27 -6.73
C ASN A 16 10.04 -18.61 -5.32
N GLY A 17 9.18 -18.67 -4.29
CA GLY A 17 9.58 -18.93 -2.91
C GLY A 17 10.37 -17.79 -2.24
N GLY A 18 10.50 -16.63 -2.89
CA GLY A 18 11.31 -15.51 -2.37
C GLY A 18 10.61 -14.63 -1.34
N GLY A 19 9.39 -14.99 -0.94
CA GLY A 19 8.58 -14.20 -0.02
C GLY A 19 7.09 -14.46 -0.12
N SER A 20 6.30 -13.52 0.37
CA SER A 20 4.83 -13.56 0.35
C SER A 20 4.22 -12.16 0.27
N THR A 21 2.93 -12.12 -0.06
CA THR A 21 2.13 -10.89 -0.03
C THR A 21 0.89 -11.09 0.82
N THR A 22 0.70 -10.21 1.79
CA THR A 22 -0.56 -10.02 2.51
C THR A 22 -1.37 -8.93 1.82
N GLU A 23 -2.53 -9.27 1.26
CA GLU A 23 -3.38 -8.30 0.56
C GLU A 23 -4.34 -7.62 1.55
N LEU A 24 -4.18 -6.31 1.74
CA LEU A 24 -5.04 -5.54 2.65
C LEU A 24 -6.33 -5.11 1.93
N ALA A 25 -6.21 -4.54 0.73
CA ALA A 25 -7.37 -4.14 -0.05
C ALA A 25 -7.06 -4.10 -1.54
N CYS A 26 -8.06 -4.39 -2.36
CA CYS A 26 -8.05 -4.21 -3.79
C CYS A 26 -9.37 -3.57 -4.24
N TRP A 27 -9.30 -2.81 -5.34
CA TRP A 27 -10.49 -2.24 -5.98
C TRP A 27 -10.51 -2.50 -7.48
N PRO A 28 -11.65 -2.93 -8.05
CA PRO A 28 -12.84 -3.38 -7.32
C PRO A 28 -12.55 -4.63 -6.47
N PRO A 29 -13.35 -4.92 -5.42
CA PRO A 29 -13.09 -6.06 -4.54
C PRO A 29 -13.05 -7.36 -5.33
N GLY A 30 -12.00 -8.17 -5.12
CA GLY A 30 -11.81 -9.44 -5.83
C GLY A 30 -11.18 -9.32 -7.22
N ALA A 31 -10.81 -8.12 -7.67
CA ALA A 31 -10.10 -7.93 -8.93
C ALA A 31 -8.76 -8.67 -8.96
N GLY A 32 -8.47 -9.33 -10.08
CA GLY A 32 -7.16 -9.93 -10.30
C GLY A 32 -6.04 -8.90 -10.53
N LEU A 33 -4.79 -9.37 -10.58
CA LEU A 33 -3.60 -8.52 -10.81
C LEU A 33 -3.62 -7.73 -12.13
N ALA A 34 -4.45 -8.11 -13.11
CA ALA A 34 -4.60 -7.37 -14.36
C ALA A 34 -5.70 -6.30 -14.32
N GLU A 35 -6.65 -6.44 -13.40
CA GLU A 35 -7.95 -5.75 -13.46
C GLU A 35 -8.10 -4.64 -12.42
N PHE A 36 -7.32 -4.68 -11.34
CA PHE A 36 -7.43 -3.70 -10.27
C PHE A 36 -7.19 -2.27 -10.79
N ASP A 37 -7.90 -1.33 -10.19
CA ASP A 37 -7.63 0.10 -10.30
C ASP A 37 -6.54 0.50 -9.30
N TRP A 38 -6.63 -0.02 -8.08
CA TRP A 38 -5.59 0.05 -7.08
C TRP A 38 -5.56 -1.18 -6.17
N ARG A 39 -4.40 -1.44 -5.57
CA ARG A 39 -4.13 -2.55 -4.67
C ARG A 39 -3.17 -2.10 -3.56
N ILE A 40 -3.54 -2.37 -2.31
CA ILE A 40 -2.76 -2.11 -1.11
C ILE A 40 -2.40 -3.44 -0.46
N SER A 41 -1.11 -3.63 -0.20
CA SER A 41 -0.58 -4.90 0.30
C SER A 41 0.64 -4.69 1.19
N ILE A 42 0.99 -5.72 1.95
CA ILE A 42 2.28 -5.84 2.63
C ILE A 42 3.05 -6.96 1.95
N ALA A 43 4.24 -6.68 1.43
CA ALA A 43 5.15 -7.71 0.96
C ALA A 43 6.11 -8.12 2.09
N ARG A 44 6.37 -9.41 2.20
CA ARG A 44 7.47 -9.98 2.98
C ARG A 44 8.48 -10.54 2.00
N ILE A 45 9.70 -10.01 2.01
CA ILE A 45 10.77 -10.39 1.08
C ILE A 45 11.83 -11.15 1.86
N GLU A 46 12.07 -12.40 1.48
CA GLU A 46 12.97 -13.32 2.21
C GLU A 46 14.16 -13.77 1.37
N ALA A 47 14.11 -13.58 0.06
CA ALA A 47 15.23 -13.86 -0.84
C ALA A 47 15.39 -12.77 -1.90
N ASN A 48 16.62 -12.64 -2.39
CA ASN A 48 16.95 -11.83 -3.55
C ASN A 48 16.19 -12.34 -4.78
N GLY A 49 15.79 -11.43 -5.65
CA GLY A 49 15.11 -11.78 -6.88
C GLY A 49 14.46 -10.58 -7.56
N PRO A 50 14.04 -10.74 -8.82
CA PRO A 50 13.36 -9.67 -9.53
C PRO A 50 11.97 -9.43 -8.94
N PHE A 51 11.54 -8.18 -8.95
CA PHE A 51 10.14 -7.85 -8.77
C PHE A 51 9.35 -8.24 -10.01
N SER A 52 8.07 -8.56 -9.85
CA SER A 52 7.17 -8.73 -10.98
C SER A 52 6.95 -7.39 -11.70
N ALA A 53 6.99 -7.43 -13.03
CA ALA A 53 6.64 -6.29 -13.87
C ALA A 53 5.12 -6.15 -14.02
N PHE A 54 4.65 -4.91 -13.93
CA PHE A 54 3.25 -4.54 -14.10
C PHE A 54 3.15 -3.33 -15.02
N ASP A 55 2.84 -3.56 -16.29
CA ASP A 55 2.72 -2.49 -17.28
C ASP A 55 1.54 -1.57 -16.96
N GLY A 56 1.76 -0.25 -17.08
CA GLY A 56 0.73 0.76 -16.82
C GLY A 56 0.34 0.93 -15.35
N ILE A 57 1.07 0.31 -14.43
CA ILE A 57 0.90 0.45 -12.99
C ILE A 57 1.99 1.35 -12.42
N ASP A 58 1.64 2.27 -11.54
CA ASP A 58 2.60 2.97 -10.69
C ASP A 58 2.60 2.36 -9.29
N ARG A 59 3.75 2.46 -8.61
CA ARG A 59 3.99 1.85 -7.29
C ARG A 59 4.57 2.85 -6.31
N VAL A 60 4.08 2.77 -5.08
CA VAL A 60 4.74 3.31 -3.90
C VAL A 60 5.11 2.12 -3.03
N LEU A 61 6.41 2.00 -2.72
CA LEU A 61 6.93 1.04 -1.75
C LEU A 61 7.44 1.81 -0.55
N VAL A 62 7.03 1.39 0.64
CA VAL A 62 7.55 1.93 1.90
C VAL A 62 8.04 0.79 2.78
N LEU A 63 9.32 0.79 3.15
CA LEU A 63 9.88 -0.15 4.10
C LEU A 63 9.19 0.00 5.46
N LEU A 64 8.62 -1.09 5.95
CA LEU A 64 7.99 -1.17 7.26
C LEU A 64 9.00 -1.63 8.30
N ASP A 65 9.64 -2.78 8.06
CA ASP A 65 10.57 -3.42 8.99
C ASP A 65 11.71 -4.12 8.22
N GLY A 66 12.84 -4.31 8.91
CA GLY A 66 14.02 -5.00 8.40
C GLY A 66 15.09 -4.04 7.86
N PRO A 67 16.29 -4.55 7.50
CA PRO A 67 17.43 -3.67 7.19
C PRO A 67 17.32 -2.92 5.87
N GLY A 68 16.43 -3.36 4.97
CA GLY A 68 16.18 -2.72 3.69
C GLY A 68 16.67 -3.55 2.50
N MET A 69 16.58 -2.94 1.32
CA MET A 69 16.90 -3.59 0.05
C MET A 69 17.48 -2.60 -0.95
N THR A 70 18.30 -3.10 -1.87
CA THR A 70 18.73 -2.39 -3.07
C THR A 70 17.87 -2.83 -4.24
N LEU A 71 17.27 -1.85 -4.93
CA LEU A 71 16.49 -2.04 -6.16
C LEU A 71 17.30 -1.54 -7.35
N ARG A 72 17.50 -2.41 -8.35
CA ARG A 72 18.31 -2.12 -9.54
C ARG A 72 17.48 -2.22 -10.81
N TRP A 73 17.44 -1.11 -11.53
CA TRP A 73 16.98 -1.00 -12.92
C TRP A 73 18.18 -0.96 -13.87
N PRO A 74 17.98 -1.04 -15.20
CA PRO A 74 19.06 -0.91 -16.17
C PRO A 74 19.82 0.42 -16.08
N ASP A 75 19.14 1.51 -15.72
CA ASP A 75 19.63 2.89 -15.74
C ASP A 75 19.95 3.46 -14.36
N ARG A 76 19.45 2.84 -13.27
CA ARG A 76 19.64 3.34 -11.91
C ARG A 76 19.60 2.25 -10.86
N THR A 77 20.17 2.54 -9.70
CA THR A 77 20.09 1.71 -8.49
C THR A 77 19.70 2.60 -7.32
N VAL A 78 18.77 2.14 -6.48
CA VAL A 78 18.28 2.87 -5.30
C VAL A 78 18.28 1.92 -4.11
N THR A 79 18.75 2.41 -2.97
CA THR A 79 18.64 1.72 -1.69
C THR A 79 17.42 2.24 -0.95
N VAL A 80 16.59 1.31 -0.45
CA VAL A 80 15.46 1.58 0.43
C VAL A 80 15.79 0.99 1.80
N ASP A 81 16.00 1.85 2.78
CA ASP A 81 16.37 1.51 4.16
C ASP A 81 15.73 2.49 5.15
N ALA A 82 16.07 2.44 6.44
CA ALA A 82 15.49 3.34 7.44
C ALA A 82 15.76 4.84 7.18
N THR A 83 16.81 5.20 6.45
CA THR A 83 17.14 6.59 6.11
C THR A 83 16.36 7.09 4.90
N GLN A 84 16.06 6.20 3.96
CA GLN A 84 15.21 6.46 2.79
C GLN A 84 14.17 5.33 2.65
N PRO A 85 13.11 5.33 3.47
CA PRO A 85 12.21 4.19 3.58
C PRO A 85 11.20 4.12 2.44
N ARG A 86 11.09 5.16 1.60
CA ARG A 86 10.08 5.26 0.54
C ARG A 86 10.73 5.39 -0.83
N ILE A 87 10.14 4.70 -1.80
CA ILE A 87 10.41 4.89 -3.24
C ILE A 87 9.12 4.81 -4.05
N ASP A 88 9.03 5.68 -5.04
CA ASP A 88 7.94 5.77 -6.01
C ASP A 88 8.52 5.40 -7.39
N PHE A 89 7.88 4.48 -8.11
CA PHE A 89 8.38 3.99 -9.39
C PHE A 89 7.30 3.37 -10.26
N ALA A 90 7.49 3.42 -11.58
CA ALA A 90 6.65 2.68 -12.52
C ALA A 90 6.82 1.16 -12.31
N GLY A 91 5.72 0.43 -12.40
CA GLY A 91 5.68 -1.02 -12.26
C GLY A 91 6.43 -1.78 -13.37
N SER A 92 6.79 -1.11 -14.46
CA SER A 92 7.57 -1.64 -15.57
C SER A 92 8.49 -0.55 -16.15
N PRO A 93 9.79 -0.83 -16.39
CA PRO A 93 10.49 -2.08 -16.07
C PRO A 93 10.58 -2.30 -14.54
N ALA A 94 10.47 -3.55 -14.11
CA ALA A 94 10.62 -3.92 -12.70
C ALA A 94 12.11 -4.02 -12.30
N PRO A 95 12.47 -3.66 -11.05
CA PRO A 95 13.83 -3.81 -10.56
C PRO A 95 14.19 -5.26 -10.20
N ASP A 96 15.48 -5.56 -10.29
CA ASP A 96 16.10 -6.62 -9.48
C ASP A 96 16.17 -6.16 -8.02
N CYS A 97 15.77 -7.00 -7.07
CA CYS A 97 15.89 -6.74 -5.65
C CYS A 97 17.01 -7.56 -5.00
N ARG A 98 17.84 -6.89 -4.21
CA ARG A 98 18.80 -7.50 -3.29
C ARG A 98 18.56 -7.01 -1.87
N LEU A 99 18.30 -7.93 -0.95
CA LEU A 99 18.23 -7.64 0.48
C LEU A 99 19.60 -7.17 0.99
N LEU A 100 19.60 -6.19 1.88
CA LEU A 100 20.83 -5.69 2.50
C LEU A 100 21.37 -6.68 3.53
N ASP A 101 20.55 -7.03 4.52
CA ASP A 101 20.92 -8.00 5.56
C ASP A 101 19.67 -8.70 6.13
N GLY A 102 19.20 -9.74 5.45
CA GLY A 102 18.02 -10.50 5.87
C GLY A 102 16.69 -9.93 5.40
N LEU A 103 15.60 -10.50 5.93
CA LEU A 103 14.26 -10.27 5.42
C LEU A 103 13.77 -8.84 5.64
N THR A 104 12.88 -8.38 4.77
CA THR A 104 12.20 -7.10 4.90
C THR A 104 10.70 -7.26 4.78
N ARG A 105 9.98 -6.29 5.38
CA ARG A 105 8.56 -6.08 5.12
C ARG A 105 8.37 -4.70 4.53
N ASP A 106 7.59 -4.60 3.47
CA ASP A 106 7.23 -3.33 2.88
C ASP A 106 5.72 -3.19 2.70
N PHE A 107 5.24 -1.97 2.81
CA PHE A 107 3.93 -1.55 2.35
C PHE A 107 4.04 -1.25 0.86
N ASN A 108 3.11 -1.78 0.09
CA ASN A 108 3.09 -1.64 -1.35
C ASN A 108 1.71 -1.19 -1.81
N LEU A 109 1.65 0.04 -2.31
CA LEU A 109 0.51 0.59 -3.04
C LEU A 109 0.81 0.50 -4.53
N MET A 110 -0.13 -0.07 -5.27
CA MET A 110 -0.10 -0.18 -6.72
C MET A 110 -1.37 0.45 -7.27
N TRP A 111 -1.29 1.26 -8.32
CA TRP A 111 -2.48 1.79 -8.99
C TRP A 111 -2.26 1.96 -10.48
N ARG A 112 -3.35 2.00 -11.23
CA ARG A 112 -3.32 2.20 -12.67
C ARG A 112 -3.03 3.65 -13.01
N ALA A 113 -1.88 3.91 -13.64
CA ALA A 113 -1.43 5.26 -13.98
C ALA A 113 -2.44 6.02 -14.86
N SER A 114 -3.18 5.29 -15.72
CA SER A 114 -4.19 5.88 -16.60
C SER A 114 -5.41 6.48 -15.88
N LEU A 115 -5.57 6.22 -14.57
CA LEU A 115 -6.67 6.77 -13.76
C LEU A 115 -6.27 8.05 -13.01
N GLY A 116 -5.02 8.50 -13.17
CA GLY A 116 -4.44 9.62 -12.43
C GLY A 116 -3.52 9.17 -11.31
N ALA A 117 -2.83 10.12 -10.70
CA ALA A 117 -1.90 9.84 -9.61
C ALA A 117 -2.66 9.52 -8.31
N ALA A 118 -2.18 8.50 -7.59
CA ALA A 118 -2.49 8.38 -6.17
C ALA A 118 -1.64 9.37 -5.37
N GLU A 119 -2.20 9.94 -4.31
CA GLU A 119 -1.47 10.79 -3.38
C GLU A 119 -1.29 10.06 -2.06
N VAL A 120 -0.10 10.13 -1.47
CA VAL A 120 0.21 9.52 -0.18
C VAL A 120 0.79 10.59 0.73
N SER A 121 0.12 10.81 1.87
CA SER A 121 0.53 11.78 2.90
C SER A 121 0.68 11.08 4.25
N ILE A 122 1.61 11.56 5.07
CA ILE A 122 1.78 11.14 6.46
C ILE A 122 1.11 12.20 7.34
N GLN A 123 0.26 11.75 8.26
CA GLN A 123 -0.46 12.64 9.17
C GLN A 123 -0.34 12.11 10.60
N SER A 124 -0.08 13.01 11.55
CA SER A 124 -0.18 12.67 12.98
C SER A 124 -1.64 12.62 13.39
N LEU A 125 -2.02 11.55 14.08
CA LEU A 125 -3.31 11.40 14.73
C LEU A 125 -3.14 11.75 16.21
N ALA A 126 -3.91 12.72 16.69
CA ALA A 126 -3.96 13.11 18.10
C ALA A 126 -5.37 13.62 18.42
N GLY A 127 -6.23 12.73 18.93
CA GLY A 127 -7.66 12.97 19.10
C GLY A 127 -8.45 12.71 17.83
N ASP A 128 -9.41 13.59 17.52
CA ASP A 128 -10.32 13.43 16.39
C ASP A 128 -9.65 13.77 15.06
N TRP A 129 -9.89 12.91 14.07
CA TRP A 129 -9.43 13.09 12.71
C TRP A 129 -10.52 12.67 11.73
N GLN A 130 -10.73 13.45 10.67
CA GLN A 130 -11.69 13.16 9.62
C GLN A 130 -11.16 13.57 8.26
N ALA A 131 -11.54 12.83 7.23
CA ALA A 131 -11.25 13.17 5.84
C ALA A 131 -12.35 12.70 4.90
N GLN A 132 -12.51 13.44 3.81
CA GLN A 132 -13.47 13.18 2.75
C GLN A 132 -12.73 13.10 1.41
N ALA A 133 -13.00 12.04 0.64
CA ALA A 133 -12.47 11.86 -0.70
C ALA A 133 -13.06 12.91 -1.66
N PRO A 134 -12.27 13.42 -2.62
CA PRO A 134 -12.80 14.10 -3.80
C PRO A 134 -13.78 13.23 -4.61
N VAL A 135 -14.63 13.88 -5.42
CA VAL A 135 -15.58 13.21 -6.31
C VAL A 135 -14.82 12.47 -7.40
N ASP A 136 -14.76 11.12 -7.32
CA ASP A 136 -13.98 10.16 -8.16
C ASP A 136 -12.76 9.50 -7.49
N ARG A 137 -12.59 9.69 -6.18
CA ARG A 137 -11.54 9.02 -5.41
C ARG A 137 -12.08 8.20 -4.25
N GLN A 138 -11.26 7.29 -3.75
CA GLN A 138 -11.41 6.72 -2.41
C GLN A 138 -10.29 7.18 -1.51
N LEU A 139 -10.56 7.24 -0.20
CA LEU A 139 -9.51 7.35 0.80
C LEU A 139 -9.17 5.98 1.37
N ALA A 140 -7.90 5.78 1.66
CA ALA A 140 -7.43 4.76 2.57
C ALA A 140 -6.58 5.39 3.67
N ALA A 141 -6.72 4.94 4.91
CA ALA A 141 -5.89 5.33 6.05
C ALA A 141 -5.28 4.07 6.67
N TYR A 142 -3.96 3.93 6.56
CA TYR A 142 -3.19 2.88 7.21
C TYR A 142 -2.63 3.41 8.53
N LEU A 143 -2.95 2.76 9.64
CA LEU A 143 -2.43 3.13 10.95
C LEU A 143 -1.04 2.51 11.13
N ARG A 144 0.02 3.30 11.01
CA ARG A 144 1.41 2.79 11.05
C ARG A 144 1.82 2.35 12.46
N ASP A 145 1.40 3.11 13.45
CA ASP A 145 1.68 2.93 14.88
C ASP A 145 0.52 3.49 15.71
N GLY A 146 0.50 3.17 17.01
CA GLY A 146 -0.53 3.63 17.93
C GLY A 146 -1.85 2.86 17.82
N TRP A 147 -2.95 3.56 18.12
CA TRP A 147 -4.30 3.01 18.19
C TRP A 147 -5.32 4.03 17.68
N ALA A 148 -6.44 3.55 17.14
CA ALA A 148 -7.56 4.42 16.80
C ALA A 148 -8.90 3.71 16.97
N GLN A 149 -9.97 4.49 17.07
CA GLN A 149 -11.35 4.02 17.01
C GLN A 149 -12.03 4.64 15.80
N SER A 150 -12.74 3.81 15.03
CA SER A 150 -13.61 4.25 13.93
C SER A 150 -15.06 3.79 14.18
N PRO A 151 -16.03 4.33 13.44
CA PRO A 151 -17.39 3.78 13.42
C PRO A 151 -17.46 2.31 12.96
N ALA A 152 -16.47 1.84 12.21
CA ALA A 152 -16.38 0.44 11.75
C ALA A 152 -15.72 -0.50 12.78
N GLY A 153 -15.12 0.04 13.85
CA GLY A 153 -14.43 -0.74 14.87
C GLY A 153 -13.10 -0.11 15.31
N PRO A 154 -12.45 -0.69 16.34
CA PRO A 154 -11.12 -0.30 16.79
C PRO A 154 -10.06 -0.68 15.74
N LEU A 155 -9.01 0.12 15.63
CA LEU A 155 -7.85 -0.09 14.78
C LEU A 155 -6.61 -0.22 15.67
N GLN A 156 -5.73 -1.13 15.30
CA GLN A 156 -4.36 -1.21 15.81
C GLN A 156 -3.35 -0.94 14.70
N ALA A 157 -2.09 -0.76 15.08
CA ALA A 157 -0.98 -0.63 14.13
C ALA A 157 -0.99 -1.78 13.10
N GLY A 158 -0.92 -1.42 11.82
CA GLY A 158 -1.03 -2.33 10.68
C GLY A 158 -2.41 -2.39 10.04
N ASP A 159 -3.45 -1.89 10.68
CA ASP A 159 -4.81 -1.93 10.13
C ASP A 159 -5.05 -0.84 9.08
N LEU A 160 -6.00 -1.10 8.18
CA LEU A 160 -6.36 -0.23 7.07
C LEU A 160 -7.86 0.11 7.13
N LEU A 161 -8.20 1.39 7.04
CA LEU A 161 -9.56 1.86 6.85
C LEU A 161 -9.72 2.41 5.43
N VAL A 162 -10.77 2.02 4.71
CA VAL A 162 -11.02 2.45 3.33
C VAL A 162 -12.43 3.00 3.18
N GLY A 163 -12.62 4.09 2.43
CA GLY A 163 -13.95 4.63 2.12
C GLY A 163 -13.91 6.02 1.50
N SER A 164 -15.08 6.54 1.13
CA SER A 164 -15.24 7.92 0.68
C SER A 164 -15.12 8.92 1.84
N THR A 165 -15.55 8.54 3.03
CA THR A 165 -15.41 9.34 4.26
C THR A 165 -14.76 8.48 5.32
N LEU A 166 -13.71 9.00 5.97
CA LEU A 166 -13.02 8.34 7.06
C LEU A 166 -13.08 9.23 8.30
N SER A 167 -13.29 8.61 9.46
CA SER A 167 -13.30 9.28 10.76
C SER A 167 -12.64 8.38 11.79
N LEU A 168 -11.69 8.94 12.53
CA LEU A 168 -10.89 8.26 13.53
C LEU A 168 -10.80 9.12 14.80
N HIS A 169 -10.69 8.46 15.95
CA HIS A 169 -10.26 9.07 17.20
C HIS A 169 -9.12 8.24 17.79
N GLY A 170 -7.99 8.85 18.15
CA GLY A 170 -6.92 8.12 18.82
C GLY A 170 -5.58 8.82 18.77
N GLU A 171 -4.51 8.04 18.73
CA GLU A 171 -3.14 8.52 18.72
C GLU A 171 -2.26 7.64 17.84
N GLY A 172 -1.38 8.26 17.05
CA GLY A 172 -0.35 7.55 16.28
C GLY A 172 -0.05 8.23 14.95
N THR A 173 0.51 7.45 14.01
CA THR A 173 0.82 7.92 12.66
C THR A 173 -0.11 7.29 11.63
N LEU A 174 -0.77 8.11 10.82
CA LEU A 174 -1.58 7.69 9.68
C LEU A 174 -0.82 7.89 8.38
N TRP A 175 -0.84 6.87 7.52
CA TRP A 175 -0.57 7.05 6.10
C TRP A 175 -1.90 7.16 5.38
N VAL A 176 -2.19 8.34 4.86
CA VAL A 176 -3.46 8.66 4.21
C VAL A 176 -3.24 8.71 2.71
N MET A 177 -4.01 7.91 2.00
CA MET A 177 -3.94 7.73 0.56
C MET A 177 -5.21 8.23 -0.11
N SER A 178 -5.06 9.07 -1.13
CA SER A 178 -6.12 9.46 -2.06
C SER A 178 -5.95 8.63 -3.32
N LEU A 179 -6.89 7.73 -3.58
CA LEU A 179 -6.79 6.68 -4.58
C LEU A 179 -7.72 6.99 -5.76
N PRO A 180 -7.20 7.04 -7.00
CA PRO A 180 -8.04 7.22 -8.19
C PRO A 180 -8.90 5.97 -8.42
N GLN A 181 -10.13 6.14 -8.88
CA GLN A 181 -10.99 5.03 -9.30
C GLN A 181 -11.74 5.39 -10.57
N ARG A 182 -12.12 4.37 -11.36
CA ARG A 182 -13.08 4.61 -12.44
C ARG A 182 -14.38 5.14 -11.83
N ARG A 183 -15.00 6.13 -12.48
CA ARG A 183 -16.36 6.51 -12.13
C ARG A 183 -17.26 5.31 -12.36
N GLU A 184 -18.05 4.94 -11.35
CA GLU A 184 -19.15 4.02 -11.56
C GLU A 184 -20.04 4.66 -12.63
N SER A 185 -20.16 4.01 -13.79
CA SER A 185 -21.16 4.40 -14.76
C SER A 185 -22.50 4.24 -14.04
N SER A 186 -23.17 5.35 -13.74
CA SER A 186 -24.55 5.32 -13.31
C SER A 186 -25.31 4.63 -14.44
N SER A 187 -25.61 3.35 -14.28
CA SER A 187 -26.63 2.70 -15.09
C SER A 187 -27.93 3.41 -14.75
N GLN A 188 -28.32 4.33 -15.63
CA GLN A 188 -29.69 4.87 -15.67
C GLN A 188 -30.67 3.78 -16.03
#